data_AF-A0A931UKK7-F1
#
_entry.id   AF-A0A931UKK7-F1
#
_cell.length_a   1.000
_cell.length_b   1.000
_cell.length_c   1.000
_cell.angle_alpha   90.00
_cell.angle_beta   90.00
_cell.angle_gamma   90.00
#
_symmetry.space_group_name_H-M   'P 1'
#
loop_
_entity.id
_entity.type
_entity.pdbx_description
1 polymer ?
#
loop_
_entity_poly.entity_id
_entity_poly.type
_entity_poly.pdbx_seq_one_letter_code
_entity_poly.pdbx_strand_id
1 'polypeptide(L)'
;MSRDRPPPLHDYRTKRDPERTPEPFGGRRPGDSHLFVVQKHAARRLHYDLRLEIDGVLKSWAVPKGPSVRPAEKRLAVHVEDHPVEYADFEGAIPAGNYGAGAVIVWDRGWYRPVKGDDLLDQLARGKLEVELFGLKLRGRWTLARMSGKEKDWLLLKTADPYVGEQELTDRYPESVLSGLTVEELREAPAKLAALRKRLQALKVPLAEVLASEQPLMLATPAARPFSGREWLFEIKYDGVRVLASRAGEAVELYGRSGQVVTARYPEVARALRALPVERFVLDGEVVALDEGGRPSFQRLQARMHLTNPLDIERARATVPVTGIFFDGLALDGGDLRGLPLLARKACLQLLLPARGVVRYGDHVLEHGEAFFEAASEQWLEGIVAKKVTSQYVGARSRDWIKLKCQRRQEFVIGGYTAPQGSRGYFGALHLGLYDGARLVYVSKVGTGFDQQRLQTVWARLQPLSRPTTPFEVGSPVGPGHQWVEPRLVCEVRFTEWTRDGGIRHRGVPPRTARGARRAPALPAFSGPARGQGDQPHEGLLAGRGVYEGGPDRVLRGRGAAPAPLPQGPTPGPDALPRRNRGEIVFPEGRP
;
A
#
# COMPACT_ATOMS: atom_id res chain seq x y z
N MET A 1 37.91 36.88 -11.87
CA MET A 1 36.57 36.70 -12.45
C MET A 1 36.74 36.27 -13.91
N SER A 2 36.68 34.96 -14.20
CA SER A 2 36.80 34.46 -15.57
C SER A 2 35.49 34.74 -16.33
N ARG A 3 35.58 35.46 -17.44
CA ARG A 3 34.44 36.01 -18.21
C ARG A 3 33.89 35.08 -19.29
N ASP A 4 34.33 33.82 -19.38
CA ASP A 4 34.04 32.95 -20.54
C ASP A 4 33.19 31.70 -20.26
N ARG A 5 32.63 31.54 -19.06
CA ARG A 5 31.69 30.42 -18.84
C ARG A 5 30.25 30.86 -19.19
N PRO A 6 29.57 30.19 -20.14
CA PRO A 6 28.17 30.49 -20.42
C PRO A 6 27.34 30.31 -19.13
N PRO A 7 26.25 31.08 -18.98
CA PRO A 7 25.42 31.03 -17.78
C PRO A 7 24.87 29.61 -17.54
N PRO A 8 24.63 29.23 -16.27
CA PRO A 8 23.99 27.95 -15.96
C PRO A 8 22.72 27.76 -16.80
N LEU A 9 22.52 26.55 -17.33
CA LEU A 9 21.41 26.16 -18.23
C LEU A 9 21.49 26.65 -19.69
N HIS A 10 22.55 27.37 -20.12
CA HIS A 10 22.68 27.81 -21.52
C HIS A 10 22.56 26.64 -22.51
N ASP A 11 23.39 25.61 -22.36
CA ASP A 11 23.39 24.44 -23.24
C ASP A 11 22.04 23.69 -23.21
N TYR A 12 21.38 23.62 -22.05
CA TYR A 12 20.07 23.00 -21.91
C TYR A 12 19.02 23.71 -22.75
N ARG A 13 19.00 25.04 -22.69
CA ARG A 13 18.06 25.88 -23.42
C ARG A 13 18.34 25.89 -24.92
N THR A 14 19.60 25.96 -25.33
CA THR A 14 19.98 25.96 -26.75
C THR A 14 19.62 24.65 -27.46
N LYS A 15 19.60 23.52 -26.73
CA LYS A 15 19.28 22.19 -27.29
C LYS A 15 17.79 21.88 -27.39
N ARG A 16 16.90 22.70 -26.83
CA ARG A 16 15.48 22.39 -26.64
C ARG A 16 14.59 23.54 -27.06
N ASP A 17 13.43 23.20 -27.60
CA ASP A 17 12.40 24.15 -28.01
C ASP A 17 11.20 24.02 -27.05
N PRO A 18 10.87 25.05 -26.25
CA PRO A 18 9.80 25.01 -25.26
C PRO A 18 8.41 24.77 -25.85
N GLU A 19 8.21 24.99 -27.15
CA GLU A 19 6.94 24.71 -27.82
C GLU A 19 6.82 23.25 -28.28
N ARG A 20 7.93 22.51 -28.31
CA ARG A 20 8.00 21.14 -28.88
C ARG A 20 8.32 20.06 -27.87
N THR A 21 8.67 20.42 -26.64
CA THR A 21 8.96 19.47 -25.56
C THR A 21 8.14 19.79 -24.31
N PRO A 22 7.63 18.77 -23.58
CA PRO A 22 6.96 18.97 -22.29
C PRO A 22 7.94 19.20 -21.13
N GLU A 23 9.25 19.23 -21.40
CA GLU A 23 10.29 19.44 -20.40
C GLU A 23 10.22 20.85 -19.79
N PRO A 24 10.54 21.02 -18.49
CA PRO A 24 10.47 22.33 -17.83
C PRO A 24 11.65 23.26 -18.21
N PHE A 25 11.39 24.57 -18.26
CA PHE A 25 12.38 25.62 -18.60
C PHE A 25 12.66 26.57 -17.43
N GLY A 26 12.56 26.06 -16.20
CA GLY A 26 12.79 26.83 -14.98
C GLY A 26 14.15 27.53 -14.90
N GLY A 27 14.26 28.48 -13.99
CA GLY A 27 15.50 29.22 -13.74
C GLY A 27 16.39 28.56 -12.69
N ARG A 28 17.57 29.14 -12.47
CA ARG A 28 18.37 28.86 -11.29
C ARG A 28 17.57 29.28 -10.04
N ARG A 29 17.51 28.42 -9.02
CA ARG A 29 16.83 28.73 -7.76
C ARG A 29 17.83 29.21 -6.69
N PRO A 30 17.47 30.18 -5.83
CA PRO A 30 18.29 30.53 -4.68
C PRO A 30 18.24 29.42 -3.62
N GLY A 31 19.39 29.08 -3.05
CA GLY A 31 19.56 28.02 -2.06
C GLY A 31 19.94 26.67 -2.68
N ASP A 32 20.38 25.75 -1.83
CA ASP A 32 20.68 24.37 -2.20
C ASP A 32 19.90 23.47 -1.22
N SER A 33 18.83 22.84 -1.72
CA SER A 33 18.06 21.91 -0.90
C SER A 33 18.75 20.54 -0.76
N HIS A 34 19.93 20.40 -1.37
CA HIS A 34 20.68 19.17 -1.55
C HIS A 34 19.78 18.06 -2.09
N LEU A 35 18.94 18.40 -3.06
CA LEU A 35 18.10 17.45 -3.76
C LEU A 35 18.96 16.54 -4.65
N PHE A 36 18.68 15.25 -4.65
CA PHE A 36 19.09 14.39 -5.75
C PHE A 36 17.90 13.73 -6.41
N VAL A 37 18.07 13.43 -7.69
CA VAL A 37 17.11 12.68 -8.49
C VAL A 37 17.87 11.70 -9.38
N VAL A 38 17.26 10.54 -9.60
CA VAL A 38 17.70 9.62 -10.65
C VAL A 38 16.53 9.40 -11.59
N GLN A 39 16.69 9.78 -12.86
CA GLN A 39 15.68 9.54 -13.89
C GLN A 39 16.06 8.33 -14.73
N LYS A 40 15.13 7.41 -14.99
CA LYS A 40 15.32 6.32 -15.96
C LYS A 40 14.78 6.80 -17.30
N HIS A 41 15.63 6.81 -18.31
CA HIS A 41 15.34 7.41 -19.61
C HIS A 41 15.47 6.39 -20.74
N ALA A 42 14.35 6.02 -21.35
CA ALA A 42 14.26 5.20 -22.54
C ALA A 42 14.38 6.05 -23.82
N ALA A 43 15.55 6.65 -24.01
CA ALA A 43 15.92 7.35 -25.25
C ALA A 43 16.32 6.34 -26.36
N ARG A 44 17.21 6.72 -27.28
CA ARG A 44 17.84 5.78 -28.22
C ARG A 44 18.44 4.54 -27.54
N ARG A 45 18.97 4.73 -26.33
CA ARG A 45 19.42 3.67 -25.42
C ARG A 45 18.90 3.99 -24.02
N LEU A 46 18.51 2.94 -23.31
CA LEU A 46 18.15 3.06 -21.91
C LEU A 46 19.36 3.52 -21.09
N HIS A 47 19.17 4.50 -20.23
CA HIS A 47 20.17 4.97 -19.26
C HIS A 47 19.48 5.57 -18.03
N TYR A 48 20.28 5.87 -17.01
CA TYR A 48 19.82 6.52 -15.79
C TYR A 48 20.56 7.84 -15.60
N ASP A 49 19.85 8.95 -15.52
CA ASP A 49 20.43 10.26 -15.25
C ASP A 49 20.48 10.51 -13.74
N LEU A 50 21.67 10.39 -13.13
CA LEU A 50 21.91 10.84 -11.76
C LEU A 50 22.11 12.35 -11.78
N ARG A 51 21.33 13.06 -10.96
CA ARG A 51 21.43 14.52 -10.87
C ARG A 51 21.50 14.99 -9.43
N LEU A 52 22.40 15.91 -9.17
CA LEU A 52 22.60 16.56 -7.87
C LEU A 52 22.29 18.04 -8.02
N GLU A 53 21.41 18.58 -7.19
CA GLU A 53 21.24 20.02 -7.06
C GLU A 53 22.52 20.60 -6.45
N ILE A 54 23.24 21.42 -7.21
CA ILE A 54 24.43 22.15 -6.77
C ILE A 54 24.34 23.53 -7.41
N ASP A 55 24.45 24.58 -6.59
CA ASP A 55 24.42 25.97 -7.04
C ASP A 55 23.11 26.37 -7.76
N GLY A 56 21.97 25.82 -7.30
CA GLY A 56 20.64 26.15 -7.79
C GLY A 56 20.28 25.55 -9.16
N VAL A 57 21.06 24.57 -9.64
CA VAL A 57 20.82 23.78 -10.86
C VAL A 57 21.14 22.31 -10.63
N LEU A 58 20.64 21.42 -11.48
CA LEU A 58 20.92 19.99 -11.43
C LEU A 58 22.16 19.64 -12.26
N LYS A 59 23.30 19.40 -11.60
CA LYS A 59 24.50 18.81 -12.22
C LYS A 59 24.21 17.35 -12.54
N SER A 60 24.47 16.91 -13.77
CA SER A 60 23.82 15.73 -14.32
C SER A 60 24.79 14.76 -14.99
N TRP A 61 24.60 13.46 -14.73
CA TRP A 61 25.39 12.38 -15.31
C TRP A 61 24.50 11.27 -15.86
N ALA A 62 24.66 10.94 -17.13
CA ALA A 62 24.03 9.78 -17.77
C ALA A 62 24.81 8.50 -17.42
N VAL A 63 24.17 7.55 -16.77
CA VAL A 63 24.72 6.27 -16.31
C VAL A 63 24.08 5.13 -17.13
N PRO A 64 24.72 4.65 -18.22
CA PRO A 64 24.07 3.74 -19.17
C PRO A 64 23.58 2.41 -18.58
N LYS A 65 24.33 1.85 -17.63
CA LYS A 65 23.94 0.60 -16.95
C LYS A 65 23.13 0.84 -15.68
N GLY A 66 22.91 2.11 -15.30
CA GLY A 66 22.35 2.49 -14.01
C GLY A 66 23.34 2.41 -12.84
N PRO A 67 22.97 2.97 -11.69
CA PRO A 67 23.73 2.84 -10.44
C PRO A 67 23.76 1.37 -10.00
N SER A 68 24.86 0.93 -9.38
CA SER A 68 24.97 -0.40 -8.77
C SER A 68 25.08 -0.29 -7.26
N VAL A 69 24.37 -1.14 -6.53
CA VAL A 69 24.53 -1.27 -5.08
C VAL A 69 25.70 -2.17 -4.67
N ARG A 70 26.44 -2.71 -5.64
CA ARG A 70 27.60 -3.59 -5.43
C ARG A 70 28.89 -2.77 -5.48
N PRO A 71 29.69 -2.71 -4.39
CA PRO A 71 30.91 -1.90 -4.36
C PRO A 71 31.97 -2.27 -5.40
N ALA A 72 31.99 -3.52 -5.84
CA ALA A 72 32.94 -4.00 -6.84
C ALA A 72 32.64 -3.49 -8.26
N GLU A 73 31.41 -3.02 -8.52
CA GLU A 73 31.00 -2.60 -9.85
C GLU A 73 31.22 -1.10 -10.07
N LYS A 74 32.09 -0.78 -11.04
CA LYS A 74 32.34 0.61 -11.47
C LYS A 74 31.40 0.97 -12.62
N ARG A 75 30.53 1.96 -12.43
CA ARG A 75 29.55 2.37 -13.44
C ARG A 75 30.01 3.63 -14.16
N LEU A 76 30.10 3.58 -15.49
CA LEU A 76 30.36 4.78 -16.30
C LEU A 76 29.23 5.79 -16.09
N ALA A 77 29.59 7.04 -15.82
CA ALA A 77 28.70 8.18 -15.62
C ALA A 77 29.19 9.33 -16.51
N VAL A 78 28.48 9.62 -17.60
CA VAL A 78 28.88 10.65 -18.56
C VAL A 78 28.25 11.98 -18.14
N HIS A 79 29.06 12.98 -17.81
CA HIS A 79 28.59 14.32 -17.45
C HIS A 79 27.91 14.99 -18.66
N VAL A 80 26.66 15.41 -18.47
CA VAL A 80 25.81 16.08 -19.48
C VAL A 80 25.49 17.50 -19.03
N GLU A 81 24.74 18.25 -19.85
CA GLU A 81 24.38 19.63 -19.50
C GLU A 81 23.61 19.74 -18.17
N ASP A 82 23.71 20.89 -17.52
CA ASP A 82 22.94 21.21 -16.31
C ASP A 82 21.44 21.28 -16.63
N HIS A 83 20.58 20.86 -15.71
CA HIS A 83 19.12 20.91 -15.86
C HIS A 83 18.50 21.86 -14.82
N PRO A 84 17.34 22.47 -15.12
CA PRO A 84 16.62 23.27 -14.13
C PRO A 84 16.15 22.38 -12.97
N VAL A 85 16.03 22.93 -11.76
CA VAL A 85 15.65 22.16 -10.55
C VAL A 85 14.26 21.52 -10.71
N GLU A 86 13.36 22.19 -11.42
CA GLU A 86 12.02 21.70 -11.78
C GLU A 86 12.06 20.38 -12.56
N TYR A 87 13.15 20.10 -13.29
CA TYR A 87 13.32 18.85 -14.03
C TYR A 87 13.37 17.63 -13.12
N ALA A 88 13.67 17.81 -11.83
CA ALA A 88 13.69 16.72 -10.87
C ALA A 88 12.30 16.11 -10.60
N ASP A 89 11.22 16.80 -10.98
CA ASP A 89 9.84 16.31 -10.89
C ASP A 89 9.26 15.87 -12.25
N PHE A 90 10.04 15.96 -13.33
CA PHE A 90 9.57 15.68 -14.68
C PHE A 90 9.49 14.18 -14.97
N GLU A 91 8.30 13.74 -15.38
CA GLU A 91 8.02 12.45 -16.01
C GLU A 91 7.20 12.68 -17.28
N GLY A 92 7.53 11.98 -18.36
CA GLY A 92 6.80 12.14 -19.62
C GLY A 92 7.44 11.45 -20.80
N ALA A 93 6.76 11.51 -21.94
CA ALA A 93 7.32 11.11 -23.23
C ALA A 93 7.77 12.36 -23.99
N ILE A 94 9.08 12.47 -24.21
CA ILE A 94 9.67 13.53 -25.05
C ILE A 94 9.43 13.14 -26.52
N PRO A 95 8.73 13.97 -27.32
CA PRO A 95 8.33 13.59 -28.68
C PRO A 95 9.51 13.33 -29.61
N ALA A 96 9.31 12.44 -30.59
CA ALA A 96 10.31 12.15 -31.61
C ALA A 96 10.76 13.41 -32.36
N GLY A 97 12.06 13.48 -32.68
CA GLY A 97 12.67 14.64 -33.33
C GLY A 97 13.15 15.74 -32.38
N ASN A 98 12.83 15.66 -31.08
CA ASN A 98 13.43 16.49 -30.05
C ASN A 98 14.73 15.88 -29.51
N TYR A 99 15.59 16.73 -28.95
CA TYR A 99 16.76 16.27 -28.20
C TYR A 99 16.31 15.48 -26.97
N GLY A 100 16.90 14.31 -26.75
CA GLY A 100 16.47 13.43 -25.66
C GLY A 100 15.11 12.77 -25.88
N ALA A 101 14.62 12.64 -27.13
CA ALA A 101 13.37 11.92 -27.40
C ALA A 101 13.35 10.51 -26.77
N GLY A 102 12.26 10.21 -26.07
CA GLY A 102 12.12 9.00 -25.25
C GLY A 102 11.20 9.19 -24.06
N ALA A 103 10.84 8.08 -23.40
CA ALA A 103 10.10 8.12 -22.14
C ALA A 103 11.07 8.32 -20.97
N VAL A 104 10.70 9.19 -20.03
CA VAL A 104 11.47 9.53 -18.82
C VAL A 104 10.59 9.33 -17.59
N ILE A 105 11.10 8.61 -16.60
CA ILE A 105 10.49 8.52 -15.26
C ILE A 105 11.49 8.95 -14.19
N VAL A 106 10.99 9.45 -13.07
CA VAL A 106 11.74 9.68 -11.83
C VAL A 106 11.86 8.35 -11.10
N TRP A 107 12.97 7.65 -11.36
CA TRP A 107 13.24 6.32 -10.81
C TRP A 107 13.61 6.36 -9.33
N ASP A 108 14.32 7.39 -8.87
CA ASP A 108 14.56 7.62 -7.44
C ASP A 108 14.69 9.11 -7.15
N ARG A 109 14.46 9.47 -5.89
CA ARG A 109 14.57 10.84 -5.41
C ARG A 109 14.84 10.86 -3.91
N GLY A 110 15.57 11.87 -3.46
CA GLY A 110 15.76 12.14 -2.04
C GLY A 110 16.61 13.38 -1.85
N TRP A 111 17.20 13.50 -0.67
CA TRP A 111 18.22 14.50 -0.41
C TRP A 111 19.57 13.82 -0.25
N TYR A 112 20.64 14.58 -0.36
CA TYR A 112 21.99 14.12 -0.13
C TYR A 112 22.73 15.07 0.81
N ARG A 113 23.89 14.63 1.30
CA ARG A 113 24.85 15.52 1.95
C ARG A 113 26.25 15.21 1.47
N PRO A 114 27.16 16.19 1.43
CA PRO A 114 28.56 15.90 1.17
C PRO A 114 29.14 15.08 2.34
N VAL A 115 30.00 14.11 2.02
CA VAL A 115 30.67 13.27 3.04
C VAL A 115 31.73 14.07 3.79
N LYS A 116 32.34 15.06 3.13
CA LYS A 116 33.31 15.99 3.70
C LYS A 116 32.71 17.40 3.75
N GLY A 117 33.18 18.24 4.66
CA GLY A 117 32.72 19.63 4.79
C GLY A 117 33.21 20.59 3.70
N ASP A 118 33.90 20.09 2.68
CA ASP A 118 34.37 20.89 1.54
C ASP A 118 33.21 21.35 0.65
N ASP A 119 33.36 22.52 0.03
CA ASP A 119 32.43 23.04 -0.96
C ASP A 119 32.24 22.06 -2.14
N LEU A 120 30.97 21.87 -2.56
CA LEU A 120 30.59 20.93 -3.60
C LEU A 120 31.04 21.37 -5.00
N LEU A 121 31.11 22.68 -5.28
CA LEU A 121 31.64 23.19 -6.55
C LEU A 121 33.14 22.92 -6.65
N ASP A 122 33.88 23.06 -5.57
CA ASP A 122 35.31 22.73 -5.52
C ASP A 122 35.56 21.23 -5.71
N GLN A 123 34.74 20.36 -5.11
CA GLN A 123 34.78 18.92 -5.33
C GLN A 123 34.50 18.55 -6.80
N LEU A 124 33.47 19.16 -7.40
CA LEU A 124 33.13 18.99 -8.81
C LEU A 124 34.27 19.44 -9.74
N ALA A 125 34.86 20.62 -9.46
CA ALA A 125 35.98 21.15 -10.23
C ALA A 125 37.20 20.23 -10.17
N ARG A 126 37.54 19.72 -8.97
CA ARG A 126 38.63 18.75 -8.76
C ARG A 126 38.35 17.37 -9.40
N GLY A 127 37.11 17.09 -9.78
CA GLY A 127 36.75 15.84 -10.45
C GLY A 127 36.46 14.69 -9.48
N LYS A 128 36.14 14.99 -8.21
CA LYS A 128 35.78 13.98 -7.22
C LYS A 128 34.72 14.50 -6.27
N LEU A 129 33.53 13.94 -6.34
CA LEU A 129 32.41 14.22 -5.43
C LEU A 129 32.15 13.00 -4.55
N GLU A 130 32.06 13.22 -3.24
CA GLU A 130 31.74 12.19 -2.25
C GLU A 130 30.47 12.60 -1.51
N VAL A 131 29.37 11.87 -1.72
CA VAL A 131 28.05 12.19 -1.18
C VAL A 131 27.43 10.99 -0.48
N GLU A 132 26.57 11.26 0.51
CA GLU A 132 25.68 10.28 1.10
C GLU A 132 24.25 10.56 0.64
N LEU A 133 23.62 9.59 -0.02
CA LEU A 133 22.27 9.69 -0.57
C LEU A 133 21.24 9.16 0.44
N PHE A 134 20.12 9.87 0.56
CA PHE A 134 18.97 9.51 1.38
C PHE A 134 17.71 9.40 0.51
N GLY A 135 17.72 8.43 -0.42
CA GLY A 135 16.62 8.16 -1.34
C GLY A 135 15.57 7.18 -0.83
N LEU A 136 14.53 7.02 -1.64
CA LEU A 136 13.60 5.90 -1.50
C LEU A 136 14.26 4.58 -1.90
N LYS A 137 15.11 4.58 -2.95
CA LYS A 137 15.82 3.40 -3.44
C LYS A 137 17.31 3.45 -3.11
N LEU A 138 18.04 4.46 -3.59
CA LEU A 138 19.46 4.61 -3.36
C LEU A 138 19.72 5.19 -1.97
N ARG A 139 20.59 4.53 -1.22
CA ARG A 139 21.02 4.98 0.11
C ARG A 139 22.52 4.81 0.31
N GLY A 140 23.03 5.49 1.32
CA GLY A 140 24.42 5.35 1.76
C GLY A 140 25.38 6.19 0.92
N ARG A 141 26.67 5.87 1.01
CA ARG A 141 27.77 6.65 0.45
C ARG A 141 28.09 6.25 -0.99
N TRP A 142 28.32 7.26 -1.82
CA TRP A 142 28.61 7.17 -3.24
C TRP A 142 29.74 8.13 -3.62
N THR A 143 30.50 7.76 -4.66
CA THR A 143 31.55 8.61 -5.22
C THR A 143 31.38 8.75 -6.72
N LEU A 144 31.43 10.00 -7.20
CA LEU A 144 31.63 10.33 -8.60
C LEU A 144 33.09 10.74 -8.79
N ALA A 145 33.83 10.03 -9.63
CA ALA A 145 35.24 10.31 -9.92
C ALA A 145 35.47 10.49 -11.43
N ARG A 146 35.97 11.66 -11.84
CA ARG A 146 36.30 11.97 -13.23
C ARG A 146 37.50 11.14 -13.69
N MET A 147 37.41 10.56 -14.88
CA MET A 147 38.52 9.80 -15.46
C MET A 147 39.63 10.74 -15.91
N SER A 148 40.89 10.37 -15.64
CA SER A 148 42.05 11.16 -16.06
C SER A 148 42.06 11.36 -17.58
N GLY A 149 42.34 12.58 -18.02
CA GLY A 149 42.39 12.96 -19.44
C GLY A 149 41.02 13.04 -20.14
N LYS A 150 39.90 12.87 -19.43
CA LYS A 150 38.55 12.94 -20.01
C LYS A 150 37.65 13.88 -19.22
N GLU A 151 37.20 14.98 -19.84
CA GLU A 151 36.38 15.98 -19.15
C GLU A 151 34.98 15.48 -18.77
N LYS A 152 34.37 14.67 -19.65
CA LYS A 152 32.97 14.22 -19.51
C LYS A 152 32.82 12.84 -18.90
N ASP A 153 33.84 11.99 -18.93
CA ASP A 153 33.72 10.61 -18.46
C ASP A 153 34.03 10.52 -16.97
N TRP A 154 33.05 10.09 -16.18
CA TRP A 154 33.18 9.84 -14.75
C TRP A 154 32.84 8.38 -14.42
N LEU A 155 33.22 7.95 -13.22
CA LEU A 155 32.81 6.69 -12.62
C LEU A 155 31.92 6.97 -11.42
N LEU A 156 30.74 6.36 -11.39
CA LEU A 156 29.88 6.26 -10.22
C LEU A 156 30.23 4.96 -9.47
N LEU A 157 30.57 5.10 -8.19
CA LEU A 157 31.06 4.04 -7.34
C LEU A 157 30.24 3.98 -6.05
N LYS A 158 29.81 2.77 -5.67
CA LYS A 158 29.19 2.52 -4.36
C LYS A 158 30.28 2.28 -3.31
N THR A 159 30.23 2.99 -2.20
CA THR A 159 31.10 2.72 -1.05
C THR A 159 30.52 1.56 -0.23
N ALA A 160 31.38 0.69 0.29
CA ALA A 160 30.97 -0.38 1.20
C ALA A 160 30.39 0.20 2.50
N ASP A 161 29.09 -0.02 2.73
CA ASP A 161 28.33 0.44 3.90
C ASP A 161 27.09 -0.47 4.09
N PRO A 162 26.24 -0.26 5.12
CA PRO A 162 25.08 -1.12 5.37
C PRO A 162 24.00 -1.17 4.28
N TYR A 163 24.11 -0.35 3.21
CA TYR A 163 23.14 -0.30 2.11
C TYR A 163 23.64 -1.00 0.84
N VAL A 164 24.73 -1.75 0.92
CA VAL A 164 25.16 -2.65 -0.16
C VAL A 164 24.23 -3.84 -0.27
N GLY A 165 24.09 -4.40 -1.47
CA GLY A 165 23.23 -5.55 -1.70
C GLY A 165 23.68 -6.37 -2.89
N GLU A 166 23.24 -7.63 -2.93
CA GLU A 166 23.51 -8.52 -4.06
C GLU A 166 22.54 -8.27 -5.22
N GLN A 167 21.27 -7.96 -4.93
CA GLN A 167 20.27 -7.71 -5.96
C GLN A 167 20.27 -6.25 -6.39
N GLU A 168 20.37 -6.00 -7.70
CA GLU A 168 20.33 -4.64 -8.24
C GLU A 168 18.94 -4.02 -8.09
N LEU A 169 18.92 -2.78 -7.60
CA LEU A 169 17.68 -2.05 -7.37
C LEU A 169 17.00 -1.65 -8.68
N THR A 170 17.75 -1.49 -9.76
CA THR A 170 17.23 -1.17 -11.10
C THR A 170 16.30 -2.27 -11.62
N ASP A 171 16.56 -3.51 -11.24
CA ASP A 171 15.78 -4.68 -11.65
C ASP A 171 14.67 -4.99 -10.65
N ARG A 172 14.96 -4.82 -9.34
CA ARG A 172 14.00 -5.09 -8.27
C ARG A 172 12.86 -4.07 -8.21
N TYR A 173 13.16 -2.80 -8.49
CA TYR A 173 12.23 -1.68 -8.39
C TYR A 173 12.32 -0.79 -9.65
N PRO A 174 11.85 -1.25 -10.81
CA PRO A 174 11.96 -0.52 -12.07
C PRO A 174 11.02 0.70 -12.17
N GLU A 175 10.02 0.80 -11.30
CA GLU A 175 8.91 1.77 -11.36
C GLU A 175 9.34 3.18 -10.89
N SER A 176 8.58 4.20 -11.29
CA SER A 176 8.71 5.56 -10.77
C SER A 176 8.41 5.65 -9.27
N VAL A 177 9.13 6.51 -8.54
CA VAL A 177 8.77 6.89 -7.15
C VAL A 177 7.67 7.96 -7.08
N LEU A 178 7.31 8.59 -8.20
CA LEU A 178 6.26 9.59 -8.29
C LEU A 178 4.95 8.98 -8.81
N SER A 179 4.93 8.46 -10.02
CA SER A 179 3.73 7.90 -10.66
C SER A 179 3.50 6.43 -10.37
N GLY A 180 4.56 5.67 -10.05
CA GLY A 180 4.51 4.22 -9.99
C GLY A 180 4.54 3.52 -11.37
N LEU A 181 4.61 4.28 -12.46
CA LEU A 181 4.73 3.72 -13.81
C LEU A 181 6.17 3.26 -14.07
N THR A 182 6.30 2.18 -14.83
CA THR A 182 7.58 1.85 -15.49
C THR A 182 7.79 2.75 -16.71
N VAL A 183 9.05 2.89 -17.13
CA VAL A 183 9.38 3.68 -18.34
C VAL A 183 8.78 3.05 -19.60
N GLU A 184 8.63 1.72 -19.58
CA GLU A 184 7.99 0.94 -20.62
C GLU A 184 6.48 1.25 -20.70
N GLU A 185 5.77 1.28 -19.56
CA GLU A 185 4.35 1.65 -19.52
C GLU A 185 4.12 3.10 -19.97
N LEU A 186 5.01 4.02 -19.61
CA LEU A 186 4.93 5.41 -20.04
C LEU A 186 5.16 5.55 -21.56
N ARG A 187 6.09 4.78 -22.12
CA ARG A 187 6.31 4.72 -23.58
C ARG A 187 5.09 4.14 -24.32
N GLU A 188 4.39 3.20 -23.71
CA GLU A 188 3.19 2.54 -24.28
C GLU A 188 1.90 3.34 -24.08
N ALA A 189 1.94 4.45 -23.33
CA ALA A 189 0.78 5.29 -23.04
C ALA A 189 -0.08 5.65 -24.27
N PRO A 190 0.48 6.10 -25.42
CA PRO A 190 -0.33 6.42 -26.59
C PRO A 190 -1.08 5.21 -27.15
N ALA A 191 -0.44 4.03 -27.16
CA ALA A 191 -1.06 2.79 -27.62
C ALA A 191 -2.18 2.32 -26.67
N LYS A 192 -1.96 2.42 -25.35
CA LYS A 192 -2.97 2.09 -24.34
C LYS A 192 -4.18 3.03 -24.43
N LEU A 193 -3.96 4.32 -24.65
CA LEU A 193 -5.03 5.30 -24.85
C LEU A 193 -5.82 5.04 -26.14
N ALA A 194 -5.15 4.71 -27.24
CA ALA A 194 -5.81 4.30 -28.48
C ALA A 194 -6.65 3.02 -28.28
N ALA A 195 -6.14 2.04 -27.54
CA ALA A 195 -6.87 0.81 -27.20
C ALA A 195 -8.10 1.09 -26.34
N LEU A 196 -8.00 1.99 -25.35
CA LEU A 196 -9.14 2.46 -24.56
C LEU A 196 -10.20 3.06 -25.47
N ARG A 197 -9.85 4.07 -26.29
CA ARG A 197 -10.79 4.76 -27.18
C ARG A 197 -11.52 3.79 -28.11
N LYS A 198 -10.79 2.86 -28.73
CA LYS A 198 -11.38 1.80 -29.56
C LYS A 198 -12.38 0.95 -28.76
N ARG A 199 -12.06 0.61 -27.51
CA ARG A 199 -12.94 -0.17 -26.64
C ARG A 199 -14.19 0.62 -26.24
N LEU A 200 -14.05 1.90 -25.89
CA LEU A 200 -15.18 2.78 -25.57
C LEU A 200 -16.13 2.91 -26.76
N GLN A 201 -15.59 3.07 -27.98
CA GLN A 201 -16.36 3.10 -29.22
C GLN A 201 -17.10 1.78 -29.46
N ALA A 202 -16.43 0.63 -29.33
CA ALA A 202 -17.04 -0.68 -29.52
C ALA A 202 -18.17 -0.97 -28.52
N LEU A 203 -18.02 -0.49 -27.28
CA LEU A 203 -19.03 -0.59 -26.22
C LEU A 203 -20.15 0.46 -26.34
N LYS A 204 -20.07 1.36 -27.33
CA LYS A 204 -21.02 2.47 -27.56
C LYS A 204 -21.21 3.32 -26.29
N VAL A 205 -20.12 3.63 -25.62
CA VAL A 205 -20.14 4.43 -24.39
C VAL A 205 -20.63 5.84 -24.70
N PRO A 206 -21.67 6.34 -23.99
CA PRO A 206 -22.14 7.70 -24.20
C PRO A 206 -21.10 8.71 -23.71
N LEU A 207 -20.89 9.77 -24.48
CA LEU A 207 -20.14 10.93 -24.02
C LEU A 207 -21.04 11.73 -23.08
N ALA A 208 -20.74 11.70 -21.79
CA ALA A 208 -21.50 12.40 -20.77
C ALA A 208 -20.57 12.75 -19.61
N GLU A 209 -20.71 13.96 -19.08
CA GLU A 209 -19.95 14.40 -17.93
C GLU A 209 -20.44 13.69 -16.67
N VAL A 210 -19.50 13.17 -15.88
CA VAL A 210 -19.77 12.60 -14.56
C VAL A 210 -19.06 13.48 -13.54
N LEU A 211 -19.84 14.17 -12.71
CA LEU A 211 -19.31 15.03 -11.66
C LEU A 211 -19.04 14.21 -10.39
N ALA A 212 -17.76 14.02 -10.06
CA ALA A 212 -17.37 13.24 -8.88
C ALA A 212 -17.88 13.83 -7.55
N SER A 213 -18.05 15.16 -7.48
CA SER A 213 -18.61 15.89 -6.34
C SER A 213 -20.06 15.52 -6.03
N GLU A 214 -20.83 15.16 -7.06
CA GLU A 214 -22.26 14.84 -6.96
C GLU A 214 -22.53 13.34 -7.04
N GLN A 215 -21.54 12.55 -7.43
CA GLN A 215 -21.67 11.11 -7.65
C GLN A 215 -21.79 10.33 -6.33
N PRO A 216 -22.94 9.69 -6.05
CA PRO A 216 -23.05 8.84 -4.87
C PRO A 216 -22.22 7.56 -5.03
N LEU A 217 -21.67 7.04 -3.93
CA LEU A 217 -20.89 5.80 -3.93
C LEU A 217 -21.78 4.55 -3.98
N MET A 218 -21.37 3.56 -4.76
CA MET A 218 -21.95 2.22 -4.71
C MET A 218 -21.52 1.49 -3.43
N LEU A 219 -22.49 0.98 -2.67
CA LEU A 219 -22.27 0.35 -1.37
C LEU A 219 -22.60 -1.14 -1.38
N ALA A 220 -21.79 -1.92 -0.65
CA ALA A 220 -21.98 -3.36 -0.55
C ALA A 220 -22.93 -3.78 0.59
N THR A 221 -23.72 -4.82 0.34
CA THR A 221 -24.57 -5.54 1.30
C THR A 221 -23.75 -6.59 2.07
N PRO A 222 -23.86 -6.71 3.39
CA PRO A 222 -23.13 -7.75 4.13
C PRO A 222 -23.70 -9.15 3.87
N ALA A 223 -22.83 -10.15 3.76
CA ALA A 223 -23.19 -11.57 3.82
C ALA A 223 -22.37 -12.30 4.90
N ALA A 224 -22.94 -13.39 5.44
CA ALA A 224 -22.36 -14.12 6.56
C ALA A 224 -21.43 -15.28 6.15
N ARG A 225 -21.63 -15.86 4.97
CA ARG A 225 -20.86 -17.01 4.47
C ARG A 225 -20.24 -16.69 3.12
N PRO A 226 -18.97 -17.06 2.89
CA PRO A 226 -18.38 -16.96 1.57
C PRO A 226 -19.10 -17.91 0.60
N PHE A 227 -18.97 -17.62 -0.69
CA PHE A 227 -19.56 -18.39 -1.77
C PHE A 227 -18.72 -18.20 -3.04
N SER A 228 -18.89 -19.13 -3.98
CA SER A 228 -18.33 -19.10 -5.33
C SER A 228 -19.46 -19.01 -6.36
N GLY A 229 -19.20 -18.50 -7.56
CA GLY A 229 -20.22 -18.42 -8.61
C GLY A 229 -19.77 -17.70 -9.88
N ARG A 230 -20.17 -18.22 -11.05
CA ARG A 230 -19.72 -17.77 -12.38
C ARG A 230 -20.13 -16.33 -12.69
N GLU A 231 -21.22 -15.87 -12.11
CA GLU A 231 -21.70 -14.49 -12.25
C GLU A 231 -21.01 -13.48 -11.34
N TRP A 232 -19.97 -13.89 -10.58
CA TRP A 232 -19.27 -13.05 -9.61
C TRP A 232 -17.78 -12.91 -9.89
N LEU A 233 -17.28 -11.70 -9.63
CA LEU A 233 -15.88 -11.45 -9.38
C LEU A 233 -15.68 -11.11 -7.90
N PHE A 234 -14.48 -11.37 -7.40
CA PHE A 234 -14.13 -11.18 -5.99
C PHE A 234 -12.88 -10.32 -5.88
N GLU A 235 -12.93 -9.28 -5.07
CA GLU A 235 -11.83 -8.33 -4.83
C GLU A 235 -11.46 -8.30 -3.36
N ILE A 236 -10.23 -7.90 -3.03
CA ILE A 236 -9.84 -7.65 -1.65
C ILE A 236 -10.73 -6.55 -1.07
N LYS A 237 -11.25 -6.78 0.14
CA LYS A 237 -11.86 -5.72 0.93
C LYS A 237 -10.75 -4.92 1.60
N TYR A 238 -10.36 -3.83 0.98
CA TYR A 238 -9.39 -2.90 1.55
C TYR A 238 -9.96 -2.18 2.78
N ASP A 239 -9.14 -2.04 3.82
CA ASP A 239 -9.45 -1.30 5.03
C ASP A 239 -8.73 0.06 4.98
N GLY A 240 -9.45 1.09 4.55
CA GLY A 240 -8.86 2.39 4.26
C GLY A 240 -9.87 3.54 4.26
N VAL A 241 -9.59 4.54 3.43
CA VAL A 241 -10.48 5.68 3.17
C VAL A 241 -10.96 5.60 1.73
N ARG A 242 -12.25 5.32 1.55
CA ARG A 242 -12.92 5.36 0.25
C ARG A 242 -12.82 6.75 -0.37
N VAL A 243 -12.43 6.80 -1.65
CA VAL A 243 -12.35 8.04 -2.44
C VAL A 243 -12.93 7.87 -3.83
N LEU A 244 -13.59 8.91 -4.34
CA LEU A 244 -13.74 9.13 -5.77
C LEU A 244 -12.60 10.04 -6.24
N ALA A 245 -11.84 9.60 -7.23
CA ALA A 245 -10.81 10.42 -7.86
C ALA A 245 -11.32 10.98 -9.18
N SER A 246 -11.26 12.30 -9.34
CA SER A 246 -11.57 12.98 -10.59
C SER A 246 -10.30 13.58 -11.20
N ARG A 247 -10.22 13.56 -12.53
CA ARG A 247 -9.26 14.38 -13.28
C ARG A 247 -9.96 15.08 -14.42
N ALA A 248 -9.65 16.36 -14.61
CA ALA A 248 -9.99 17.16 -15.77
C ALA A 248 -8.78 17.99 -16.21
N GLY A 249 -8.09 17.54 -17.27
CA GLY A 249 -6.81 18.14 -17.68
C GLY A 249 -5.77 18.00 -16.56
N GLU A 250 -5.24 19.12 -16.07
CA GLU A 250 -4.26 19.14 -14.98
C GLU A 250 -4.88 19.10 -13.58
N ALA A 251 -6.17 19.36 -13.45
CA ALA A 251 -6.87 19.36 -12.18
C ALA A 251 -7.16 17.91 -11.75
N VAL A 252 -6.67 17.53 -10.57
CA VAL A 252 -6.98 16.24 -9.92
C VAL A 252 -7.59 16.52 -8.58
N GLU A 253 -8.71 15.86 -8.29
CA GLU A 253 -9.41 15.99 -7.02
C GLU A 253 -9.77 14.63 -6.44
N LEU A 254 -9.67 14.51 -5.12
CA LEU A 254 -10.10 13.33 -4.37
C LEU A 254 -11.27 13.71 -3.47
N TYR A 255 -12.39 13.02 -3.64
CA TYR A 255 -13.60 13.21 -2.86
C TYR A 255 -13.76 12.04 -1.90
N GLY A 256 -13.85 12.33 -0.60
CA GLY A 256 -14.12 11.33 0.42
C GLY A 256 -15.58 10.85 0.40
N ARG A 257 -15.87 9.87 1.25
CA ARG A 257 -17.20 9.24 1.33
C ARG A 257 -18.38 10.20 1.52
N SER A 258 -18.19 11.34 2.20
CA SER A 258 -19.25 12.33 2.43
C SER A 258 -19.19 13.51 1.45
N GLY A 259 -18.44 13.38 0.35
CA GLY A 259 -18.27 14.42 -0.68
C GLY A 259 -17.21 15.47 -0.35
N GLN A 260 -16.53 15.35 0.79
CA GLN A 260 -15.49 16.30 1.18
C GLN A 260 -14.22 16.15 0.34
N VAL A 261 -13.63 17.26 -0.09
CA VAL A 261 -12.36 17.25 -0.83
C VAL A 261 -11.21 16.88 0.12
N VAL A 262 -10.46 15.84 -0.22
CA VAL A 262 -9.32 15.32 0.54
C VAL A 262 -8.01 15.32 -0.26
N THR A 263 -7.98 15.97 -1.43
CA THR A 263 -6.83 16.02 -2.35
C THR A 263 -5.53 16.41 -1.64
N ALA A 264 -5.56 17.51 -0.89
CA ALA A 264 -4.38 18.06 -0.21
C ALA A 264 -3.80 17.10 0.84
N ARG A 265 -4.62 16.18 1.39
CA ARG A 265 -4.19 15.19 2.38
C ARG A 265 -3.37 14.05 1.77
N TYR A 266 -3.56 13.78 0.47
CA TYR A 266 -2.89 12.70 -0.25
C TYR A 266 -2.23 13.21 -1.55
N PRO A 267 -1.28 14.17 -1.45
CA PRO A 267 -0.68 14.79 -2.62
C PRO A 267 0.07 13.79 -3.52
N GLU A 268 0.63 12.72 -2.95
CA GLU A 268 1.25 11.63 -3.69
C GLU A 268 0.27 10.89 -4.60
N VAL A 269 -0.96 10.65 -4.12
CA VAL A 269 -2.01 9.99 -4.92
C VAL A 269 -2.49 10.93 -6.03
N ALA A 270 -2.71 12.21 -5.72
CA ALA A 270 -3.12 13.20 -6.70
C ALA A 270 -2.07 13.39 -7.81
N ARG A 271 -0.77 13.42 -7.46
CA ARG A 271 0.34 13.49 -8.41
C ARG A 271 0.38 12.26 -9.32
N ALA A 272 0.29 11.06 -8.75
CA ALA A 272 0.31 9.83 -9.52
C ALA A 272 -0.90 9.70 -10.47
N LEU A 273 -2.09 10.14 -10.03
CA LEU A 273 -3.28 10.22 -10.85
C LEU A 273 -3.14 11.20 -12.02
N ARG A 274 -2.49 12.35 -11.81
CA ARG A 274 -2.17 13.31 -12.87
C ARG A 274 -1.17 12.75 -13.89
N ALA A 275 -0.29 11.85 -13.48
CA ALA A 275 0.69 11.23 -14.38
C ALA A 275 0.08 10.14 -15.28
N LEU A 276 -1.18 9.74 -15.07
CA LEU A 276 -1.84 8.76 -15.92
C LEU A 276 -1.99 9.29 -17.36
N PRO A 277 -1.98 8.41 -18.36
CA PRO A 277 -2.03 8.81 -19.76
C PRO A 277 -3.38 9.39 -20.22
N VAL A 278 -4.41 9.29 -19.37
CA VAL A 278 -5.75 9.81 -19.63
C VAL A 278 -5.96 11.12 -18.87
N GLU A 279 -6.44 12.14 -19.57
CA GLU A 279 -6.61 13.49 -19.00
C GLU A 279 -7.98 13.73 -18.35
N ARG A 280 -8.95 12.83 -18.59
CA ARG A 280 -10.31 12.93 -18.04
C ARG A 280 -10.79 11.60 -17.47
N PHE A 281 -11.10 11.55 -16.18
CA PHE A 281 -11.68 10.36 -15.57
C PHE A 281 -12.43 10.64 -14.26
N VAL A 282 -13.28 9.69 -13.86
CA VAL A 282 -13.79 9.52 -12.49
C VAL A 282 -13.61 8.06 -12.08
N LEU A 283 -12.86 7.82 -11.01
CA LEU A 283 -12.51 6.49 -10.50
C LEU A 283 -13.04 6.27 -9.07
N ASP A 284 -13.47 5.06 -8.74
CA ASP A 284 -13.84 4.65 -7.38
C ASP A 284 -12.75 3.73 -6.81
N GLY A 285 -12.29 4.07 -5.61
CA GLY A 285 -11.15 3.41 -4.98
C GLY A 285 -11.06 3.59 -3.47
N GLU A 286 -9.97 3.07 -2.92
CA GLU A 286 -9.63 3.15 -1.51
C GLU A 286 -8.18 3.63 -1.35
N VAL A 287 -7.96 4.64 -0.51
CA VAL A 287 -6.62 5.02 -0.05
C VAL A 287 -6.29 4.17 1.16
N VAL A 288 -5.16 3.45 1.12
CA VAL A 288 -4.69 2.55 2.18
C VAL A 288 -3.27 2.90 2.60
N ALA A 289 -2.93 2.63 3.87
CA ALA A 289 -1.55 2.55 4.32
C ALA A 289 -1.16 1.08 4.48
N LEU A 290 -0.03 0.66 3.92
CA LEU A 290 0.44 -0.72 4.01
C LEU A 290 1.39 -0.90 5.21
N ASP A 291 1.35 -2.07 5.83
CA ASP A 291 2.35 -2.51 6.81
C ASP A 291 3.61 -3.06 6.12
N GLU A 292 4.59 -3.51 6.91
CA GLU A 292 5.86 -4.09 6.41
C GLU A 292 5.65 -5.38 5.60
N GLY A 293 4.55 -6.11 5.86
CA GLY A 293 4.13 -7.26 5.07
C GLY A 293 3.31 -6.90 3.83
N GLY A 294 3.12 -5.62 3.52
CA GLY A 294 2.34 -5.14 2.39
C GLY A 294 0.82 -5.22 2.58
N ARG A 295 0.34 -5.44 3.81
CA ARG A 295 -1.10 -5.57 4.12
C ARG A 295 -1.70 -4.20 4.48
N PRO A 296 -2.93 -3.89 4.04
CA PRO A 296 -3.63 -2.68 4.47
C PRO A 296 -3.81 -2.65 5.99
N SER A 297 -3.44 -1.53 6.60
CA SER A 297 -3.55 -1.29 8.03
C SER A 297 -4.23 0.05 8.28
N PHE A 298 -5.51 0.00 8.67
CA PHE A 298 -6.28 1.19 9.03
C PHE A 298 -5.63 1.97 10.18
N GLN A 299 -5.09 1.27 11.18
CA GLN A 299 -4.40 1.91 12.31
C GLN A 299 -3.25 2.81 11.88
N ARG A 300 -2.42 2.37 10.93
CA ARG A 300 -1.36 3.20 10.32
C ARG A 300 -1.96 4.40 9.59
N LEU A 301 -3.03 4.18 8.80
CA LEU A 301 -3.67 5.23 8.02
C LEU A 301 -4.29 6.34 8.90
N GLN A 302 -4.70 6.04 10.14
CA GLN A 302 -5.29 7.05 11.05
C GLN A 302 -4.41 8.29 11.23
N ALA A 303 -3.07 8.13 11.20
CA ALA A 303 -2.13 9.24 11.28
C ALA A 303 -2.24 10.24 10.11
N ARG A 304 -2.88 9.85 9.00
CA ARG A 304 -3.12 10.70 7.82
C ARG A 304 -4.51 11.34 7.82
N MET A 305 -5.51 10.68 8.39
CA MET A 305 -6.94 10.92 8.13
C MET A 305 -7.47 12.31 8.53
N HIS A 306 -6.81 13.04 9.41
CA HIS A 306 -7.29 14.33 9.91
C HIS A 306 -6.30 15.47 9.68
N LEU A 307 -5.20 15.20 8.97
CA LEU A 307 -4.20 16.23 8.69
C LEU A 307 -4.76 17.28 7.72
N THR A 308 -4.48 18.53 8.02
CA THR A 308 -4.82 19.72 7.23
C THR A 308 -3.62 20.65 7.04
N ASN A 309 -2.65 20.65 7.97
CA ASN A 309 -1.43 21.44 7.86
C ASN A 309 -0.47 20.85 6.80
N PRO A 310 -0.02 21.64 5.79
CA PRO A 310 0.86 21.15 4.73
C PRO A 310 2.19 20.53 5.20
N LEU A 311 2.81 21.07 6.25
CA LEU A 311 4.08 20.56 6.78
C LEU A 311 3.89 19.20 7.46
N ASP A 312 2.81 19.03 8.21
CA ASP A 312 2.49 17.74 8.84
C ASP A 312 2.11 16.69 7.80
N ILE A 313 1.43 17.09 6.72
CA ILE A 313 1.12 16.20 5.59
C ILE A 313 2.42 15.73 4.92
N GLU A 314 3.37 16.63 4.68
CA GLU A 314 4.66 16.28 4.08
C GLU A 314 5.47 15.34 4.98
N ARG A 315 5.54 15.63 6.29
CA ARG A 315 6.20 14.74 7.28
C ARG A 315 5.53 13.37 7.37
N ALA A 316 4.21 13.33 7.39
CA ALA A 316 3.45 12.10 7.47
C ALA A 316 3.55 11.28 6.17
N ARG A 317 3.80 11.90 5.01
CA ARG A 317 4.03 11.18 3.74
C ARG A 317 5.28 10.30 3.81
N ALA A 318 6.34 10.78 4.45
CA ALA A 318 7.59 10.04 4.60
C ALA A 318 7.49 8.88 5.59
N THR A 319 6.67 9.01 6.63
CA THR A 319 6.54 8.02 7.73
C THR A 319 5.38 7.04 7.53
N VAL A 320 4.32 7.48 6.87
CA VAL A 320 3.10 6.72 6.58
C VAL A 320 2.77 6.88 5.10
N PRO A 321 3.51 6.20 4.21
CA PRO A 321 3.19 6.19 2.79
C PRO A 321 1.83 5.55 2.57
N VAL A 322 1.06 6.09 1.62
CA VAL A 322 -0.25 5.57 1.25
C VAL A 322 -0.28 5.16 -0.23
N THR A 323 -1.24 4.32 -0.55
CA THR A 323 -1.51 3.85 -1.91
C THR A 323 -2.99 4.02 -2.22
N GLY A 324 -3.32 4.61 -3.36
CA GLY A 324 -4.67 4.62 -3.94
C GLY A 324 -4.91 3.37 -4.77
N ILE A 325 -5.87 2.54 -4.35
CA ILE A 325 -6.26 1.32 -5.06
C ILE A 325 -7.64 1.53 -5.67
N PHE A 326 -7.70 1.62 -6.99
CA PHE A 326 -8.92 1.93 -7.72
C PHE A 326 -9.49 0.68 -8.38
N PHE A 327 -10.73 0.35 -8.04
CA PHE A 327 -11.37 -0.91 -8.42
C PHE A 327 -12.51 -0.73 -9.42
N ASP A 328 -12.94 0.51 -9.70
CA ASP A 328 -13.96 0.82 -10.70
C ASP A 328 -13.69 2.15 -11.44
N GLY A 329 -14.11 2.22 -12.69
CA GLY A 329 -13.99 3.41 -13.55
C GLY A 329 -15.38 3.88 -13.97
N LEU A 330 -15.81 5.03 -13.47
CA LEU A 330 -17.15 5.58 -13.68
C LEU A 330 -17.22 6.42 -14.95
N ALA A 331 -16.16 7.18 -15.22
CA ALA A 331 -15.99 7.89 -16.48
C ALA A 331 -14.52 7.81 -16.91
N LEU A 332 -14.26 7.62 -18.21
CA LEU A 332 -12.92 7.54 -18.79
C LEU A 332 -12.91 8.23 -20.16
N ASP A 333 -11.96 9.14 -20.36
CA ASP A 333 -11.75 9.89 -21.61
C ASP A 333 -13.04 10.58 -22.11
N GLY A 334 -13.87 11.06 -21.19
CA GLY A 334 -15.15 11.73 -21.46
C GLY A 334 -16.37 10.81 -21.64
N GLY A 335 -16.19 9.49 -21.64
CA GLY A 335 -17.29 8.52 -21.70
C GLY A 335 -17.83 8.16 -20.31
N ASP A 336 -19.15 8.06 -20.15
CA ASP A 336 -19.82 7.57 -18.93
C ASP A 336 -19.99 6.05 -18.97
N LEU A 337 -19.26 5.36 -18.11
CA LEU A 337 -19.21 3.91 -18.04
C LEU A 337 -20.23 3.33 -17.05
N ARG A 338 -20.91 4.13 -16.22
CA ARG A 338 -21.75 3.64 -15.11
C ARG A 338 -22.84 2.67 -15.55
N GLY A 339 -23.39 2.88 -16.75
CA GLY A 339 -24.41 2.02 -17.37
C GLY A 339 -23.88 0.69 -17.95
N LEU A 340 -22.57 0.49 -18.02
CA LEU A 340 -21.98 -0.75 -18.54
C LEU A 340 -21.89 -1.86 -17.47
N PRO A 341 -21.80 -3.14 -17.89
CA PRO A 341 -21.39 -4.25 -17.02
C PRO A 341 -20.05 -3.98 -16.32
N LEU A 342 -19.94 -4.35 -15.03
CA LEU A 342 -18.73 -4.17 -14.22
C LEU A 342 -17.46 -4.71 -14.90
N LEU A 343 -17.52 -5.90 -15.50
CA LEU A 343 -16.35 -6.48 -16.15
C LEU A 343 -15.86 -5.63 -17.33
N ALA A 344 -16.78 -4.98 -18.07
CA ALA A 344 -16.42 -4.06 -19.13
C ALA A 344 -15.74 -2.81 -18.58
N ARG A 345 -16.26 -2.23 -17.48
CA ARG A 345 -15.65 -1.07 -16.81
C ARG A 345 -14.25 -1.39 -16.30
N LYS A 346 -14.07 -2.54 -15.65
CA LYS A 346 -12.78 -3.01 -15.14
C LYS A 346 -11.75 -3.24 -16.25
N ALA A 347 -12.17 -3.78 -17.39
CA ALA A 347 -11.29 -3.98 -18.54
C ALA A 347 -10.82 -2.64 -19.16
N CYS A 348 -11.68 -1.62 -19.20
CA CYS A 348 -11.26 -0.27 -19.60
C CYS A 348 -10.30 0.34 -18.58
N LEU A 349 -10.58 0.19 -17.28
CA LEU A 349 -9.74 0.71 -16.21
C LEU A 349 -8.33 0.11 -16.19
N GLN A 350 -8.22 -1.19 -16.44
CA GLN A 350 -6.94 -1.93 -16.41
C GLN A 350 -5.96 -1.46 -17.49
N LEU A 351 -6.44 -0.87 -18.59
CA LEU A 351 -5.57 -0.29 -19.62
C LEU A 351 -4.81 0.95 -19.12
N LEU A 352 -5.29 1.60 -18.04
CA LEU A 352 -4.80 2.90 -17.60
C LEU A 352 -4.01 2.82 -16.31
N LEU A 353 -4.44 1.98 -15.37
CA LEU A 353 -3.82 1.90 -14.05
C LEU A 353 -2.68 0.87 -14.03
N PRO A 354 -1.54 1.19 -13.41
CA PRO A 354 -0.45 0.23 -13.27
C PRO A 354 -0.81 -0.87 -12.25
N ALA A 355 -0.08 -1.98 -12.31
CA ALA A 355 -0.23 -3.08 -11.37
C ALA A 355 0.34 -2.77 -9.97
N ARG A 356 1.27 -1.80 -9.89
CA ARG A 356 2.03 -1.44 -8.68
C ARG A 356 2.24 0.08 -8.64
N GLY A 357 2.65 0.59 -7.48
CA GLY A 357 2.95 2.01 -7.28
C GLY A 357 2.00 2.72 -6.32
N VAL A 358 2.08 4.05 -6.27
CA VAL A 358 1.25 4.92 -5.40
C VAL A 358 -0.22 4.88 -5.82
N VAL A 359 -0.49 4.72 -7.10
CA VAL A 359 -1.81 4.47 -7.67
C VAL A 359 -1.74 3.11 -8.34
N ARG A 360 -2.73 2.24 -8.12
CA ARG A 360 -2.76 0.93 -8.78
C ARG A 360 -4.17 0.39 -9.01
N TYR A 361 -4.27 -0.55 -9.94
CA TYR A 361 -5.48 -1.29 -10.24
C TYR A 361 -5.88 -2.23 -9.10
N GLY A 362 -7.15 -2.19 -8.70
CA GLY A 362 -7.77 -3.15 -7.79
C GLY A 362 -8.16 -4.42 -8.54
N ASP A 363 -7.30 -5.43 -8.48
CA ASP A 363 -7.46 -6.69 -9.19
C ASP A 363 -8.55 -7.59 -8.57
N HIS A 364 -8.94 -8.63 -9.31
CA HIS A 364 -10.05 -9.50 -8.98
C HIS A 364 -9.79 -10.96 -9.38
N VAL A 365 -10.48 -11.86 -8.68
CA VAL A 365 -10.58 -13.27 -9.03
C VAL A 365 -12.00 -13.54 -9.55
N LEU A 366 -12.11 -14.21 -10.69
CA LEU A 366 -13.41 -14.66 -11.21
C LEU A 366 -13.80 -15.98 -10.56
N GLU A 367 -15.09 -16.14 -10.27
CA GLU A 367 -15.76 -17.38 -9.87
C GLU A 367 -15.39 -17.97 -8.49
N HIS A 368 -14.13 -17.94 -8.08
CA HIS A 368 -13.57 -18.68 -6.96
C HIS A 368 -13.56 -17.92 -5.63
N GLY A 369 -14.74 -17.49 -5.17
CA GLY A 369 -14.86 -16.65 -3.97
C GLY A 369 -14.52 -17.33 -2.66
N GLU A 370 -14.80 -18.63 -2.49
CA GLU A 370 -14.49 -19.36 -1.24
C GLU A 370 -12.99 -19.51 -1.02
N ALA A 371 -12.26 -19.99 -2.04
CA ALA A 371 -10.81 -20.11 -1.97
C ALA A 371 -10.13 -18.74 -1.78
N PHE A 372 -10.64 -17.70 -2.46
CA PHE A 372 -10.11 -16.35 -2.30
C PHE A 372 -10.40 -15.76 -0.91
N PHE A 373 -11.56 -16.06 -0.32
CA PHE A 373 -11.88 -15.67 1.06
C PHE A 373 -10.98 -16.37 2.08
N GLU A 374 -10.67 -17.65 1.87
CA GLU A 374 -9.75 -18.42 2.71
C GLU A 374 -8.34 -17.82 2.66
N ALA A 375 -7.80 -17.60 1.46
CA ALA A 375 -6.51 -16.95 1.27
C ALA A 375 -6.46 -15.54 1.89
N ALA A 376 -7.52 -14.73 1.72
CA ALA A 376 -7.61 -13.42 2.35
C ALA A 376 -7.62 -13.50 3.89
N SER A 377 -8.24 -14.55 4.44
CA SER A 377 -8.27 -14.81 5.89
C SER A 377 -6.89 -15.20 6.42
N GLU A 378 -6.18 -16.09 5.72
CA GLU A 378 -4.81 -16.52 6.05
C GLU A 378 -3.81 -15.36 5.99
N GLN A 379 -4.02 -14.42 5.05
CA GLN A 379 -3.23 -13.20 4.91
C GLN A 379 -3.67 -12.07 5.84
N TRP A 380 -4.59 -12.34 6.76
CA TRP A 380 -5.05 -11.40 7.79
C TRP A 380 -5.71 -10.11 7.25
N LEU A 381 -6.25 -10.15 6.03
CA LEU A 381 -6.96 -9.05 5.39
C LEU A 381 -8.36 -8.85 6.02
N GLU A 382 -9.02 -7.73 5.74
CA GLU A 382 -10.35 -7.44 6.31
C GLU A 382 -11.45 -8.37 5.75
N GLY A 383 -11.26 -8.88 4.54
CA GLY A 383 -12.30 -9.59 3.81
C GLY A 383 -12.13 -9.54 2.31
N ILE A 384 -13.21 -9.91 1.63
CA ILE A 384 -13.39 -9.74 0.19
C ILE A 384 -14.70 -9.02 -0.12
N VAL A 385 -14.80 -8.45 -1.31
CA VAL A 385 -16.04 -7.92 -1.88
C VAL A 385 -16.36 -8.73 -3.13
N ALA A 386 -17.46 -9.48 -3.11
CA ALA A 386 -18.01 -10.10 -4.29
C ALA A 386 -18.82 -9.06 -5.07
N LYS A 387 -18.64 -8.98 -6.38
CA LYS A 387 -19.36 -8.07 -7.26
C LYS A 387 -19.92 -8.83 -8.46
N LYS A 388 -21.19 -8.64 -8.78
CA LYS A 388 -21.81 -9.29 -9.94
C LYS A 388 -21.19 -8.74 -11.22
N VAL A 389 -20.68 -9.61 -12.09
CA VAL A 389 -19.90 -9.22 -13.29
C VAL A 389 -20.70 -8.37 -14.27
N THR A 390 -22.02 -8.54 -14.27
CA THR A 390 -22.97 -7.79 -15.12
C THR A 390 -23.53 -6.53 -14.46
N SER A 391 -23.16 -6.21 -13.22
CA SER A 391 -23.75 -5.09 -12.49
C SER A 391 -23.36 -3.73 -13.04
N GLN A 392 -24.34 -2.83 -13.09
CA GLN A 392 -24.14 -1.40 -13.34
C GLN A 392 -23.75 -0.67 -12.06
N TYR A 393 -23.24 0.56 -12.19
CA TYR A 393 -22.90 1.41 -11.04
C TYR A 393 -24.10 2.30 -10.66
N VAL A 394 -24.79 1.95 -9.57
CA VAL A 394 -26.09 2.56 -9.21
C VAL A 394 -26.03 3.66 -8.12
N GLY A 395 -24.84 3.95 -7.57
CA GLY A 395 -24.70 4.99 -6.54
C GLY A 395 -25.48 4.75 -5.24
N ALA A 396 -25.76 3.49 -4.91
CA ALA A 396 -26.54 3.13 -3.72
C ALA A 396 -26.07 1.79 -3.15
N ARG A 397 -26.65 1.39 -2.00
CA ARG A 397 -26.46 0.03 -1.49
C ARG A 397 -27.14 -0.97 -2.41
N SER A 398 -26.35 -1.91 -2.95
CA SER A 398 -26.85 -2.95 -3.84
C SER A 398 -26.56 -4.35 -3.29
N ARG A 399 -27.36 -5.33 -3.73
CA ARG A 399 -27.08 -6.76 -3.54
C ARG A 399 -26.08 -7.30 -4.57
N ASP A 400 -25.82 -6.54 -5.63
CA ASP A 400 -24.80 -6.89 -6.63
C ASP A 400 -23.38 -6.71 -6.10
N TRP A 401 -23.20 -5.96 -5.00
CA TRP A 401 -21.95 -5.88 -4.28
C TRP A 401 -22.16 -6.47 -2.89
N ILE A 402 -21.45 -7.54 -2.57
CA ILE A 402 -21.56 -8.27 -1.31
C ILE A 402 -20.23 -8.20 -0.59
N LYS A 403 -20.22 -7.72 0.65
CA LYS A 403 -19.02 -7.71 1.50
C LYS A 403 -19.01 -8.92 2.44
N LEU A 404 -17.91 -9.65 2.38
CA LEU A 404 -17.62 -10.83 3.18
C LEU A 404 -16.41 -10.50 4.06
N LYS A 405 -16.59 -10.42 5.37
CA LYS A 405 -15.50 -10.05 6.28
C LYS A 405 -14.78 -11.28 6.81
N CYS A 406 -13.46 -11.29 6.73
CA CYS A 406 -12.63 -12.21 7.48
C CYS A 406 -12.85 -11.89 8.97
N GLN A 407 -13.50 -12.78 9.69
CA GLN A 407 -13.63 -12.62 11.14
C GLN A 407 -12.43 -13.31 11.78
N ARG A 408 -11.53 -12.53 12.39
CA ARG A 408 -10.49 -13.11 13.23
C ARG A 408 -11.16 -13.77 14.42
N ARG A 409 -10.68 -14.95 14.79
CA ARG A 409 -11.16 -15.70 15.96
C ARG A 409 -9.94 -16.03 16.78
N GLN A 410 -10.02 -15.75 18.07
CA GLN A 410 -8.98 -16.13 19.02
C GLN A 410 -9.65 -16.54 20.32
N GLU A 411 -9.09 -17.55 20.96
CA GLU A 411 -9.45 -17.95 22.30
C GLU A 411 -8.73 -17.05 23.32
N PHE A 412 -9.48 -16.53 24.29
CA PHE A 412 -8.98 -15.70 25.36
C PHE A 412 -9.34 -16.30 26.70
N VAL A 413 -8.47 -16.12 27.69
CA VAL A 413 -8.76 -16.47 29.08
C VAL A 413 -9.56 -15.35 29.72
N ILE A 414 -10.62 -15.71 30.43
CA ILE A 414 -11.42 -14.77 31.21
C ILE A 414 -10.77 -14.61 32.58
N GLY A 415 -10.29 -13.39 32.89
CA GLY A 415 -9.70 -13.06 34.19
C GLY A 415 -10.59 -12.20 35.08
N GLY A 416 -11.73 -11.73 34.57
CA GLY A 416 -12.66 -10.94 35.35
C GLY A 416 -13.83 -10.41 34.54
N TYR A 417 -14.62 -9.54 35.13
CA TYR A 417 -15.71 -8.84 34.47
C TYR A 417 -16.03 -7.49 35.14
N THR A 418 -16.72 -6.60 34.42
CA THR A 418 -17.24 -5.35 34.96
C THR A 418 -18.66 -5.54 35.50
N ALA A 419 -19.06 -4.72 36.46
CA ALA A 419 -20.45 -4.61 36.87
C ALA A 419 -21.38 -4.29 35.67
N PRO A 420 -22.62 -4.78 35.67
CA PRO A 420 -23.61 -4.40 34.66
C PRO A 420 -23.98 -2.91 34.77
N GLN A 421 -24.45 -2.33 33.67
CA GLN A 421 -24.94 -0.95 33.62
C GLN A 421 -26.30 -0.91 32.89
N GLY A 422 -27.18 0.00 33.31
CA GLY A 422 -28.52 0.16 32.73
C GLY A 422 -29.45 -1.03 32.98
N SER A 423 -30.27 -1.41 32.00
CA SER A 423 -31.21 -2.55 32.08
C SER A 423 -30.55 -3.92 31.94
N ARG A 424 -29.22 -3.98 31.85
CA ARG A 424 -28.47 -5.22 31.63
C ARG A 424 -28.32 -5.99 32.94
N GLY A 425 -28.69 -7.27 32.95
CA GLY A 425 -28.44 -8.17 34.09
C GLY A 425 -27.05 -8.82 34.07
N TYR A 426 -26.66 -9.41 35.20
CA TYR A 426 -25.45 -10.21 35.41
C TYR A 426 -24.13 -9.42 35.35
N PHE A 427 -23.51 -9.25 34.18
CA PHE A 427 -22.23 -8.56 34.02
C PHE A 427 -22.24 -7.61 32.82
N GLY A 428 -21.36 -6.60 32.84
CA GLY A 428 -21.23 -5.60 31.78
C GLY A 428 -20.33 -6.07 30.63
N ALA A 429 -19.08 -6.42 30.94
CA ALA A 429 -18.08 -6.90 29.98
C ALA A 429 -17.13 -7.90 30.66
N LEU A 430 -16.60 -8.87 29.90
CA LEU A 430 -15.56 -9.78 30.38
C LEU A 430 -14.17 -9.15 30.16
N HIS A 431 -13.28 -9.28 31.13
CA HIS A 431 -11.85 -8.97 31.01
C HIS A 431 -11.12 -10.19 30.45
N LEU A 432 -10.34 -9.96 29.39
CA LEU A 432 -9.70 -10.99 28.59
C LEU A 432 -8.18 -10.88 28.70
N GLY A 433 -7.51 -12.03 28.73
CA GLY A 433 -6.06 -12.12 28.62
C GLY A 433 -5.55 -13.31 27.83
N LEU A 434 -4.25 -13.29 27.61
CA LEU A 434 -3.47 -14.36 26.98
C LEU A 434 -2.23 -14.63 27.81
N TYR A 435 -1.76 -15.88 27.78
CA TYR A 435 -0.55 -16.24 28.49
C TYR A 435 0.71 -15.84 27.69
N ASP A 436 1.64 -15.19 28.36
CA ASP A 436 3.04 -15.00 27.96
C ASP A 436 3.93 -15.85 28.88
N GLY A 437 4.29 -17.04 28.43
CA GLY A 437 4.86 -18.06 29.32
C GLY A 437 3.88 -18.41 30.44
N ALA A 438 4.28 -18.21 31.70
CA ALA A 438 3.43 -18.44 32.86
C ALA A 438 2.51 -17.25 33.21
N ARG A 439 2.75 -16.07 32.63
CA ARG A 439 2.11 -14.81 33.06
C ARG A 439 0.84 -14.55 32.26
N LEU A 440 -0.26 -14.24 32.93
CA LEU A 440 -1.48 -13.82 32.24
C LEU A 440 -1.43 -12.32 31.95
N VAL A 441 -1.39 -11.96 30.66
CA VAL A 441 -1.33 -10.58 30.18
C VAL A 441 -2.74 -10.11 29.80
N TYR A 442 -3.17 -8.96 30.32
CA TYR A 442 -4.44 -8.35 29.95
C TYR A 442 -4.41 -7.84 28.50
N VAL A 443 -5.46 -8.20 27.76
CA VAL A 443 -5.62 -7.84 26.35
C VAL A 443 -6.70 -6.77 26.19
N SER A 444 -7.93 -7.04 26.64
CA SER A 444 -9.06 -6.15 26.41
C SER A 444 -10.27 -6.52 27.27
N LYS A 445 -11.36 -5.77 27.12
CA LYS A 445 -12.68 -6.15 27.66
C LYS A 445 -13.70 -6.33 26.54
N VAL A 446 -14.57 -7.33 26.63
CA VAL A 446 -15.65 -7.58 25.66
C VAL A 446 -17.02 -7.53 26.32
N GLY A 447 -17.84 -6.58 25.89
CA GLY A 447 -19.19 -6.36 26.44
C GLY A 447 -20.32 -6.52 25.43
N THR A 448 -20.05 -6.70 24.13
CA THR A 448 -21.08 -6.80 23.10
C THR A 448 -21.26 -8.23 22.61
N GLY A 449 -22.45 -8.54 22.08
CA GLY A 449 -22.75 -9.84 21.47
C GLY A 449 -23.43 -10.87 22.36
N PHE A 450 -23.61 -10.63 23.65
CA PHE A 450 -24.37 -11.57 24.50
C PHE A 450 -25.87 -11.29 24.42
N ASP A 451 -26.67 -12.34 24.17
CA ASP A 451 -28.09 -12.34 24.50
C ASP A 451 -28.29 -12.64 26.00
N GLN A 452 -29.53 -12.45 26.49
CA GLN A 452 -29.85 -12.61 27.92
C GLN A 452 -29.57 -14.03 28.44
N GLN A 453 -29.87 -15.05 27.63
CA GLN A 453 -29.64 -16.45 27.98
C GLN A 453 -28.14 -16.76 28.12
N ARG A 454 -27.30 -16.21 27.23
CA ARG A 454 -25.84 -16.34 27.28
C ARG A 454 -25.24 -15.58 28.45
N LEU A 455 -25.74 -14.39 28.78
CA LEU A 455 -25.30 -13.67 29.98
C LEU A 455 -25.51 -14.52 31.24
N GLN A 456 -26.69 -15.10 31.41
CA GLN A 456 -27.01 -15.97 32.55
C GLN A 456 -26.11 -17.21 32.59
N THR A 457 -25.92 -17.87 31.43
CA THR A 457 -25.09 -19.08 31.33
C THR A 457 -23.64 -18.83 31.71
N VAL A 458 -23.07 -17.72 31.24
CA VAL A 458 -21.68 -17.34 31.54
C VAL A 458 -21.57 -16.90 33.00
N TRP A 459 -22.53 -16.14 33.50
CA TRP A 459 -22.58 -15.70 34.90
C TRP A 459 -22.51 -16.89 35.87
N ALA A 460 -23.35 -17.90 35.68
CA ALA A 460 -23.37 -19.09 36.54
C ALA A 460 -22.01 -19.82 36.61
N ARG A 461 -21.20 -19.74 35.54
CA ARG A 461 -19.85 -20.31 35.50
C ARG A 461 -18.77 -19.43 36.13
N LEU A 462 -18.98 -18.11 36.13
CA LEU A 462 -18.04 -17.15 36.71
C LEU A 462 -18.14 -17.09 38.23
N GLN A 463 -19.35 -17.19 38.78
CA GLN A 463 -19.59 -17.09 40.23
C GLN A 463 -18.70 -18.01 41.10
N PRO A 464 -18.55 -19.32 40.82
CA PRO A 464 -17.71 -20.18 41.65
C PRO A 464 -16.21 -19.92 41.50
N LEU A 465 -15.80 -19.06 40.57
CA LEU A 465 -14.40 -18.72 40.30
C LEU A 465 -14.01 -17.37 40.89
N SER A 466 -14.88 -16.72 41.66
CA SER A 466 -14.61 -15.40 42.25
C SER A 466 -13.32 -15.40 43.08
N ARG A 467 -12.51 -14.36 42.91
CA ARG A 467 -11.26 -14.16 43.66
C ARG A 467 -11.07 -12.68 44.04
N PRO A 468 -10.29 -12.38 45.10
CA PRO A 468 -10.18 -11.01 45.62
C PRO A 468 -9.28 -10.09 44.78
N THR A 469 -8.31 -10.64 44.05
CA THR A 469 -7.27 -9.88 43.32
C THR A 469 -7.24 -10.21 41.83
N THR A 470 -6.72 -9.29 41.03
CA THR A 470 -6.58 -9.49 39.58
C THR A 470 -5.70 -10.70 39.26
N PRO A 471 -6.09 -11.57 38.31
CA PRO A 471 -5.22 -12.64 37.81
C PRO A 471 -4.27 -12.14 36.72
N PHE A 472 -4.40 -10.89 36.25
CA PHE A 472 -3.54 -10.33 35.23
C PHE A 472 -2.25 -9.80 35.86
N GLU A 473 -1.12 -10.36 35.45
CA GLU A 473 0.21 -9.97 35.94
C GLU A 473 0.78 -8.79 35.15
N VAL A 474 0.30 -8.57 33.92
CA VAL A 474 0.75 -7.47 33.04
C VAL A 474 -0.44 -6.77 32.43
N GLY A 475 -0.57 -5.47 32.72
CA GLY A 475 -1.75 -4.68 32.37
C GLY A 475 -2.95 -5.15 33.18
N SER A 476 -3.65 -4.25 33.86
CA SER A 476 -4.93 -4.58 34.50
C SER A 476 -5.78 -3.33 34.50
N PRO A 477 -7.10 -3.45 34.28
CA PRO A 477 -8.03 -2.37 34.56
C PRO A 477 -7.82 -1.84 35.99
N VAL A 478 -7.82 -0.52 36.13
CA VAL A 478 -7.70 0.20 37.41
C VAL A 478 -9.00 0.95 37.70
N GLY A 479 -9.34 1.07 38.99
CA GLY A 479 -10.55 1.75 39.47
C GLY A 479 -11.61 0.80 40.03
N PRO A 480 -12.72 1.34 40.56
CA PRO A 480 -13.82 0.55 41.12
C PRO A 480 -14.68 -0.08 40.02
N GLY A 481 -15.36 -1.19 40.33
CA GLY A 481 -16.34 -1.83 39.43
C GLY A 481 -15.81 -3.02 38.61
N HIS A 482 -14.62 -3.52 38.93
CA HIS A 482 -14.04 -4.74 38.38
C HIS A 482 -14.16 -5.89 39.39
N GLN A 483 -14.58 -7.07 38.92
CA GLN A 483 -14.63 -8.30 39.70
C GLN A 483 -13.72 -9.33 39.03
N TRP A 484 -12.95 -10.06 39.83
CA TRP A 484 -11.90 -10.95 39.35
C TRP A 484 -12.33 -12.40 39.47
N VAL A 485 -11.90 -13.22 38.52
CA VAL A 485 -12.15 -14.66 38.55
C VAL A 485 -10.86 -15.44 38.32
N GLU A 486 -10.82 -16.67 38.81
CA GLU A 486 -9.74 -17.58 38.48
C GLU A 486 -9.68 -17.82 36.95
N PRO A 487 -8.48 -17.76 36.33
CA PRO A 487 -8.29 -17.80 34.88
C PRO A 487 -8.46 -19.21 34.28
N ARG A 488 -9.60 -19.85 34.56
CA ARG A 488 -9.91 -21.24 34.19
C ARG A 488 -10.87 -21.37 33.02
N LEU A 489 -11.54 -20.27 32.66
CA LEU A 489 -12.51 -20.23 31.57
C LEU A 489 -11.90 -19.57 30.34
N VAL A 490 -12.12 -20.20 29.19
CA VAL A 490 -11.72 -19.68 27.89
C VAL A 490 -12.96 -19.31 27.09
N CYS A 491 -12.93 -18.18 26.39
CA CYS A 491 -13.94 -17.80 25.42
C CYS A 491 -13.31 -17.51 24.06
N GLU A 492 -13.99 -17.94 22.98
CA GLU A 492 -13.61 -17.53 21.62
C GLU A 492 -14.21 -16.15 21.35
N VAL A 493 -13.38 -15.17 21.00
CA VAL A 493 -13.82 -13.82 20.63
C VAL A 493 -13.55 -13.59 19.14
N ARG A 494 -14.54 -13.00 18.47
CA ARG A 494 -14.39 -12.51 17.10
C ARG A 494 -14.02 -11.04 17.10
N PHE A 495 -12.96 -10.70 16.41
CA PHE A 495 -12.42 -9.34 16.38
C PHE A 495 -11.90 -8.98 14.98
N THR A 496 -11.69 -7.70 14.74
CA THR A 496 -11.30 -7.17 13.41
C THR A 496 -9.79 -6.97 13.31
N GLU A 497 -9.14 -6.50 14.37
CA GLU A 497 -7.70 -6.21 14.38
C GLU A 497 -7.11 -6.29 15.80
N TRP A 498 -5.82 -6.60 15.87
CA TRP A 498 -4.99 -6.40 17.07
C TRP A 498 -4.52 -4.94 17.11
N THR A 499 -4.52 -4.33 18.29
CA THR A 499 -4.04 -2.95 18.48
C THR A 499 -2.55 -2.96 18.84
N ARG A 500 -1.85 -1.83 18.63
CA ARG A 500 -0.40 -1.67 18.93
C ARG A 500 -0.03 -1.97 20.38
N ASP A 501 -0.96 -1.72 21.29
CA ASP A 501 -0.83 -1.97 22.71
C ASP A 501 -1.13 -3.43 23.12
N GLY A 502 -1.36 -4.32 22.14
CA GLY A 502 -1.60 -5.75 22.35
C GLY A 502 -3.08 -6.10 22.59
N GLY A 503 -3.99 -5.14 22.45
CA GLY A 503 -5.42 -5.31 22.62
C GLY A 503 -6.14 -5.79 21.36
N ILE A 504 -7.46 -5.94 21.44
CA ILE A 504 -8.31 -6.31 20.29
C ILE A 504 -9.42 -5.30 20.04
N ARG A 505 -9.69 -5.00 18.77
CA ARG A 505 -10.87 -4.24 18.35
C ARG A 505 -11.98 -5.18 17.91
N HIS A 506 -13.13 -5.11 18.57
CA HIS A 506 -14.28 -5.98 18.32
C HIS A 506 -15.57 -5.17 18.15
N ARG A 507 -16.50 -5.62 17.31
CA ARG A 507 -17.86 -5.05 17.19
C ARG A 507 -18.91 -6.16 17.04
N GLY A 508 -19.83 -6.25 18.00
CA GLY A 508 -21.18 -6.79 17.78
C GLY A 508 -21.32 -8.28 17.50
N VAL A 509 -20.37 -9.12 17.93
CA VAL A 509 -20.46 -10.59 17.75
C VAL A 509 -20.28 -11.30 19.10
N PRO A 510 -21.19 -12.21 19.48
CA PRO A 510 -21.08 -12.98 20.72
C PRO A 510 -19.78 -13.79 20.78
N PRO A 511 -19.12 -13.85 21.95
CA PRO A 511 -18.15 -14.92 22.18
C PRO A 511 -18.85 -16.28 22.25
N ARG A 512 -18.20 -17.33 21.75
CA ARG A 512 -18.71 -18.71 21.85
C ARG A 512 -18.28 -19.34 23.18
N THR A 513 -19.27 -19.84 23.92
CA THR A 513 -19.22 -20.70 25.14
C THR A 513 -17.94 -20.66 25.98
N ALA A 514 -18.03 -20.20 27.24
CA ALA A 514 -16.97 -20.34 28.22
C ALA A 514 -16.72 -21.83 28.56
N ARG A 515 -15.67 -22.47 28.03
CA ARG A 515 -15.34 -23.89 28.30
C ARG A 515 -14.14 -23.98 29.25
N GLY A 516 -13.99 -25.12 29.93
CA GLY A 516 -12.81 -25.39 30.76
C GLY A 516 -11.56 -25.52 29.89
N ALA A 517 -10.46 -24.88 30.29
CA ALA A 517 -9.21 -24.87 29.54
C ALA A 517 -8.57 -26.28 29.49
N ARG A 518 -8.43 -26.88 28.29
CA ARG A 518 -7.59 -28.08 28.07
C ARG A 518 -6.15 -27.72 27.68
N ARG A 519 -5.94 -26.50 27.16
CA ARG A 519 -4.65 -25.87 26.85
C ARG A 519 -4.81 -24.35 26.99
N ALA A 520 -3.82 -23.67 27.56
CA ALA A 520 -3.89 -22.22 27.78
C ALA A 520 -3.63 -21.46 26.45
N PRO A 521 -4.53 -20.57 26.00
CA PRO A 521 -4.28 -19.75 24.82
C PRO A 521 -3.14 -18.76 25.11
N ALA A 522 -2.13 -18.78 24.25
CA ALA A 522 -0.91 -18.00 24.39
C ALA A 522 -0.90 -16.80 23.42
N LEU A 523 -0.11 -15.77 23.74
CA LEU A 523 0.16 -14.67 22.82
C LEU A 523 0.77 -15.23 21.52
N PRO A 524 0.26 -14.83 20.34
CA PRO A 524 0.98 -15.06 19.10
C PRO A 524 2.32 -14.35 19.17
N ALA A 525 3.38 -14.96 18.62
CA ALA A 525 4.68 -14.29 18.49
C ALA A 525 4.51 -13.04 17.61
N PHE A 526 4.45 -11.87 18.25
CA PHE A 526 4.44 -10.58 17.58
C PHE A 526 5.87 -10.04 17.55
N SER A 527 6.45 -9.91 16.37
CA SER A 527 7.65 -9.10 16.14
C SER A 527 7.23 -7.61 16.12
N GLY A 528 7.21 -6.99 17.30
CA GLY A 528 7.04 -5.55 17.48
C GLY A 528 7.92 -5.07 18.65
N PRO A 529 8.38 -3.80 18.66
CA PRO A 529 9.44 -3.39 19.57
C PRO A 529 8.99 -3.43 21.04
N ALA A 530 9.87 -3.96 21.90
CA ALA A 530 9.64 -4.15 23.32
C ALA A 530 9.30 -2.82 24.05
N ARG A 531 8.35 -2.88 24.99
CA ARG A 531 8.04 -1.77 25.90
C ARG A 531 9.18 -1.58 26.89
N GLY A 532 9.91 -0.46 26.79
CA GLY A 532 10.79 0.02 27.85
C GLY A 532 9.99 0.67 28.98
N GLN A 533 10.28 0.26 30.22
CA GLN A 533 9.89 0.97 31.45
C GLN A 533 10.62 2.32 31.50
N GLY A 534 9.94 3.34 32.02
CA GLY A 534 10.48 4.70 32.09
C GLY A 534 11.52 4.90 33.20
N ASP A 535 12.45 5.82 32.95
CA ASP A 535 12.94 6.75 33.95
C ASP A 535 13.47 8.05 33.29
N GLN A 536 13.60 9.09 34.12
CA GLN A 536 13.69 10.56 33.98
C GLN A 536 14.79 11.19 33.05
N PRO A 537 14.78 12.53 32.82
CA PRO A 537 15.32 13.16 31.61
C PRO A 537 16.82 13.46 31.68
N HIS A 538 17.53 13.23 30.58
CA HIS A 538 18.87 13.76 30.34
C HIS A 538 18.98 14.34 28.93
N GLU A 539 19.43 15.60 28.86
CA GLU A 539 19.94 16.24 27.65
C GLU A 539 21.18 15.51 27.10
N GLY A 540 21.33 15.48 25.77
CA GLY A 540 22.63 15.22 25.13
C GLY A 540 22.66 14.10 24.08
N LEU A 541 22.71 14.53 22.81
CA LEU A 541 23.59 14.03 21.73
C LEU A 541 23.54 12.55 21.25
N LEU A 542 23.23 12.42 19.95
CA LEU A 542 23.66 11.39 18.95
C LEU A 542 23.49 9.88 19.23
N ALA A 543 22.72 9.22 18.35
CA ALA A 543 23.09 8.01 17.57
C ALA A 543 21.87 7.10 17.30
N GLY A 544 21.29 7.21 16.09
CA GLY A 544 20.25 6.30 15.63
C GLY A 544 20.84 4.96 15.19
N ARG A 545 20.65 3.91 16.00
CA ARG A 545 20.88 2.51 15.60
C ARG A 545 19.63 1.97 14.91
N GLY A 546 19.79 1.54 13.67
CA GLY A 546 18.81 0.76 12.92
C GLY A 546 18.93 -0.73 13.19
N VAL A 547 17.82 -1.46 13.01
CA VAL A 547 17.78 -2.92 12.86
C VAL A 547 16.66 -3.24 11.87
N TYR A 548 17.01 -3.78 10.70
CA TYR A 548 16.14 -4.58 9.84
C TYR A 548 17.01 -5.69 9.22
N GLU A 549 16.98 -6.87 9.84
CA GLU A 549 17.33 -8.13 9.21
C GLU A 549 16.04 -8.96 9.10
N GLY A 550 15.84 -9.62 7.95
CA GLY A 550 14.78 -10.62 7.76
C GLY A 550 13.81 -10.29 6.63
N GLY A 551 14.09 -10.78 5.42
CA GLY A 551 13.12 -10.84 4.33
C GLY A 551 12.33 -12.16 4.33
N PRO A 552 11.23 -12.27 3.57
CA PRO A 552 10.62 -13.56 3.24
C PRO A 552 10.81 -13.90 1.76
N ASP A 553 11.51 -15.01 1.51
CA ASP A 553 11.45 -15.79 0.28
C ASP A 553 10.30 -16.80 0.35
N ARG A 554 9.42 -16.78 -0.66
CA ARG A 554 8.77 -17.93 -1.35
C ARG A 554 7.46 -17.48 -1.98
N VAL A 555 7.50 -17.22 -3.29
CA VAL A 555 6.31 -17.33 -4.16
C VAL A 555 6.70 -18.17 -5.37
N LEU A 556 5.98 -19.28 -5.54
CA LEU A 556 6.16 -20.29 -6.56
C LEU A 556 5.80 -19.72 -7.95
N ARG A 557 6.74 -19.77 -8.88
CA ARG A 557 6.50 -19.54 -10.32
C ARG A 557 5.81 -20.78 -10.92
N GLY A 558 4.52 -20.68 -11.21
CA GLY A 558 3.86 -21.58 -12.17
C GLY A 558 4.25 -21.19 -13.59
N ARG A 559 4.99 -22.05 -14.29
CA ARG A 559 5.27 -21.91 -15.73
C ARG A 559 3.98 -22.20 -16.50
N GLY A 560 3.44 -21.19 -17.19
CA GLY A 560 2.36 -21.37 -18.16
C GLY A 560 2.91 -21.96 -19.45
N ALA A 561 2.66 -23.25 -19.68
CA ALA A 561 2.71 -23.86 -21.00
C ALA A 561 1.30 -23.79 -21.62
N ALA A 562 1.22 -23.42 -22.90
CA ALA A 562 -0.02 -23.36 -23.65
C ALA A 562 -0.71 -24.74 -23.73
N PRO A 563 -2.06 -24.82 -23.70
CA PRO A 563 -2.75 -26.10 -23.78
C PRO A 563 -2.80 -26.58 -25.23
N ALA A 564 -2.30 -27.80 -25.47
CA ALA A 564 -2.61 -28.61 -26.65
C ALA A 564 -4.00 -29.25 -26.49
N PRO A 565 -4.72 -29.55 -27.59
CA PRO A 565 -6.11 -30.01 -27.54
C PRO A 565 -6.21 -31.46 -27.04
N LEU A 566 -7.22 -31.72 -26.20
CA LEU A 566 -7.53 -33.05 -25.67
C LEU A 566 -8.18 -33.95 -26.74
N PRO A 567 -7.83 -35.26 -26.79
CA PRO A 567 -8.48 -36.22 -27.66
C PRO A 567 -9.85 -36.64 -27.12
N GLN A 568 -10.78 -36.88 -28.05
CA GLN A 568 -12.12 -37.38 -27.79
C GLN A 568 -12.07 -38.88 -27.43
N GLY A 569 -12.79 -39.25 -26.37
CA GLY A 569 -13.05 -40.64 -25.96
C GLY A 569 -14.49 -40.76 -25.44
N PRO A 570 -15.12 -41.95 -25.52
CA PRO A 570 -16.53 -42.09 -25.84
C PRO A 570 -17.49 -41.98 -24.65
N THR A 571 -18.71 -41.57 -24.98
CA THR A 571 -19.92 -41.56 -24.15
C THR A 571 -20.34 -42.97 -23.74
N PRO A 572 -20.87 -43.14 -22.50
CA PRO A 572 -21.89 -44.13 -22.23
C PRO A 572 -23.20 -43.47 -21.75
N GLY A 573 -24.32 -44.04 -22.23
CA GLY A 573 -25.69 -43.65 -21.93
C GLY A 573 -26.19 -44.09 -20.53
N PRO A 574 -27.48 -43.86 -20.26
CA PRO A 574 -28.03 -43.68 -18.91
C PRO A 574 -28.49 -44.99 -18.27
N ASP A 575 -28.36 -45.13 -16.95
CA ASP A 575 -29.48 -45.50 -16.08
C ASP A 575 -29.14 -45.57 -14.58
N ALA A 576 -30.20 -45.35 -13.80
CA ALA A 576 -30.45 -45.79 -12.41
C ALA A 576 -29.82 -45.03 -11.22
N LEU A 577 -30.67 -44.19 -10.60
CA LEU A 577 -30.64 -43.81 -9.18
C LEU A 577 -30.59 -45.04 -8.25
N PRO A 578 -29.98 -44.90 -7.04
CA PRO A 578 -30.81 -45.08 -5.85
C PRO A 578 -30.56 -44.06 -4.73
N ARG A 579 -31.48 -44.15 -3.77
CA ARG A 579 -31.82 -43.21 -2.69
C ARG A 579 -30.85 -43.24 -1.50
N ARG A 580 -30.85 -42.10 -0.79
CA ARG A 580 -30.69 -41.88 0.67
C ARG A 580 -29.76 -42.82 1.44
N ASN A 581 -28.74 -42.23 2.08
CA ASN A 581 -28.48 -42.56 3.47
C ASN A 581 -27.95 -41.37 4.27
N ARG A 582 -28.54 -41.20 5.46
CA ARG A 582 -28.09 -40.33 6.55
C ARG A 582 -27.00 -41.11 7.31
N GLY A 583 -25.91 -40.46 7.69
CA GLY A 583 -25.00 -40.91 8.75
C GLY A 583 -24.63 -39.66 9.55
N GLU A 584 -25.21 -39.42 10.73
CA GLU A 584 -24.85 -39.99 12.04
C GLU A 584 -23.38 -39.79 12.41
N ILE A 585 -23.17 -38.87 13.37
CA ILE A 585 -21.92 -38.59 14.06
C ILE A 585 -21.91 -39.45 15.33
N VAL A 586 -20.92 -40.33 15.44
CA VAL A 586 -20.66 -41.18 16.60
C VAL A 586 -19.79 -40.43 17.61
N PHE A 587 -20.19 -40.43 18.88
CA PHE A 587 -19.38 -39.99 20.02
C PHE A 587 -18.67 -41.20 20.65
N PRO A 588 -17.39 -41.11 21.06
CA PRO A 588 -16.85 -42.03 22.05
C PRO A 588 -17.10 -41.47 23.46
N GLU A 589 -17.92 -42.18 24.21
CA GLU A 589 -17.96 -42.14 25.67
C GLU A 589 -16.67 -42.73 26.24
N GLY A 590 -16.22 -42.15 27.36
CA GLY A 590 -15.09 -42.65 28.13
C GLY A 590 -14.96 -41.84 29.42
N ARG A 591 -15.65 -42.31 30.46
CA ARG A 591 -15.35 -42.08 31.89
C ARG A 591 -14.65 -43.35 32.41
N PRO A 592 -13.99 -43.33 33.59
CA PRO A 592 -14.01 -42.32 34.65
C PRO A 592 -12.96 -41.21 34.49
#